data_AF-A0A972I048-F1
#
_entry.id   AF-A0A972I048-F1
#
_cell.length_a   1.000
_cell.length_b   1.000
_cell.length_c   1.000
_cell.angle_alpha   90.00
_cell.angle_beta   90.00
_cell.angle_gamma   90.00
#
_symmetry.space_group_name_H-M   'P 1'
#
loop_
_entity.id
_entity.type
_entity.pdbx_description
1 polymer ?
#
loop_
_entity_poly.entity_id
_entity_poly.type
_entity_poly.pdbx_seq_one_letter_code
_entity_poly.pdbx_strand_id
1 'polypeptide(L)'
;MQEGTTMIPSMFLINIALILIFTKIGGMIGKRLGVPSVLGQVLTGIILGPTLLGVVKTDLFLEEAGQIGVIMLLFLAGLDTEIKQMKSIGKQSMLVALGGVLIPFCLGTLVTFWFKQDLQTAVFVGTILTATSVSITVQTLMELGKLKTIEGNSILTAAVIDDIIGILILAVIVGAGSNLNIFGLIGMIILFFISITFFGRVIFPFLLKLSAKYEIREGRVTLALACCLFFAWLADNMGVAAIIGAYLMGIFIGQTKIRNLVSERIQIIGYAFFIPIFFVGIGAGADFHQIGVSSLILAITIVLTAIISKIVGSMIGALIGGFSLRRAVRIGVGMIPRGEVALIITSLGIRKGIIGNDIFSATLMLVLISTIITPLLLSLAFKEPAPENQGV
;
A
#
# COMPACT_ATOMS: atom_id res chain seq x y z
N MET A 1 22.13 15.79 -33.65
CA MET A 1 20.93 16.18 -34.41
C MET A 1 19.72 15.67 -33.65
N GLN A 2 18.84 16.60 -33.28
CA GLN A 2 17.59 16.33 -32.57
C GLN A 2 16.65 15.54 -33.49
N GLU A 3 16.21 14.36 -33.06
CA GLU A 3 14.87 13.88 -33.37
C GLU A 3 14.09 13.88 -32.06
N GLY A 4 13.62 15.07 -31.69
CA GLY A 4 12.51 15.17 -30.77
C GLY A 4 11.29 14.62 -31.50
N THR A 5 10.94 13.36 -31.25
CA THR A 5 9.55 12.94 -31.36
C THR A 5 8.77 13.85 -30.44
N THR A 6 8.15 14.89 -31.01
CA THR A 6 7.11 15.67 -30.37
C THR A 6 6.04 14.68 -29.94
N MET A 7 6.09 14.26 -28.67
CA MET A 7 4.98 13.54 -28.05
C MET A 7 3.75 14.39 -28.32
N ILE A 8 2.83 13.88 -29.14
CA ILE A 8 1.60 14.60 -29.46
C ILE A 8 0.96 14.90 -28.10
N PRO A 9 0.69 16.17 -27.73
CA PRO A 9 0.21 16.51 -26.40
C PRO A 9 -1.09 15.80 -25.99
N SER A 10 -1.79 15.16 -26.92
CA SER A 10 -2.98 14.35 -26.70
C SER A 10 -2.74 12.85 -26.43
N MET A 11 -1.50 12.34 -26.50
CA MET A 11 -1.21 10.91 -26.28
C MET A 11 -1.63 10.42 -24.89
N PHE A 12 -1.54 11.29 -23.88
CA PHE A 12 -2.00 10.95 -22.53
C PHE A 12 -3.51 10.64 -22.48
N LEU A 13 -4.32 11.27 -23.34
CA LEU A 13 -5.76 11.01 -23.42
C LEU A 13 -6.04 9.60 -23.93
N ILE A 14 -5.31 9.15 -24.95
CA ILE A 14 -5.41 7.79 -25.47
C ILE A 14 -4.93 6.79 -24.42
N ASN A 15 -3.81 7.08 -23.74
CA ASN A 15 -3.31 6.23 -22.66
C ASN A 15 -4.36 6.07 -21.55
N ILE A 16 -4.95 7.18 -21.07
CA ILE A 16 -6.04 7.14 -20.09
C ILE A 16 -7.22 6.33 -20.61
N ALA A 17 -7.69 6.57 -21.84
CA ALA A 17 -8.83 5.86 -22.40
C ALA A 17 -8.58 4.33 -22.44
N LEU A 18 -7.39 3.91 -22.88
CA LEU A 18 -6.98 2.51 -22.88
C LEU A 18 -6.92 1.95 -21.46
N ILE A 19 -6.27 2.66 -20.53
CA ILE A 19 -6.20 2.27 -19.12
C ILE A 19 -7.61 2.03 -18.57
N LEU A 20 -8.54 2.97 -18.77
CA LEU A 20 -9.90 2.86 -18.24
C LEU A 20 -10.68 1.70 -18.89
N ILE A 21 -10.59 1.54 -20.21
CA ILE A 21 -11.28 0.44 -20.91
C ILE A 21 -10.74 -0.92 -20.44
N PHE A 22 -9.43 -1.12 -20.53
CA PHE A 22 -8.82 -2.41 -20.26
C PHE A 22 -8.86 -2.75 -18.77
N THR A 23 -8.78 -1.79 -17.85
CA THR A 23 -8.95 -2.08 -16.41
C THR A 23 -10.35 -2.56 -16.08
N LYS A 24 -11.39 -2.04 -16.74
CA LYS A 24 -12.77 -2.54 -16.58
C LYS A 24 -12.91 -3.94 -17.17
N ILE A 25 -12.28 -4.22 -18.32
CA ILE A 25 -12.23 -5.57 -18.90
C ILE A 25 -11.50 -6.54 -17.97
N GLY A 26 -10.30 -6.19 -17.51
CA GLY A 26 -9.51 -7.00 -16.59
C GLY A 26 -10.25 -7.27 -15.28
N GLY A 27 -10.87 -6.23 -14.69
CA GLY A 27 -11.69 -6.37 -13.49
C GLY A 27 -12.93 -7.26 -13.70
N MET A 28 -13.57 -7.18 -14.87
CA MET A 28 -14.68 -8.05 -15.25
C MET A 28 -14.24 -9.51 -15.38
N ILE A 29 -13.10 -9.76 -16.03
CA ILE A 29 -12.51 -11.10 -16.13
C ILE A 29 -12.20 -11.64 -14.73
N GLY A 30 -11.58 -10.83 -13.87
CA GLY A 30 -11.28 -11.20 -12.48
C GLY A 30 -12.55 -11.64 -11.73
N LYS A 31 -13.61 -10.82 -11.77
CA LYS A 31 -14.90 -11.17 -11.16
C LYS A 31 -15.50 -12.45 -11.75
N ARG A 32 -15.40 -12.65 -13.07
CA ARG A 32 -15.90 -13.87 -13.72
C ARG A 32 -15.13 -15.13 -13.27
N LEU A 33 -13.84 -14.99 -12.98
CA LEU A 33 -12.99 -16.07 -12.45
C LEU A 33 -13.13 -16.25 -10.92
N GLY A 34 -13.98 -15.46 -10.25
CA GLY A 34 -14.16 -15.52 -8.79
C GLY A 34 -13.00 -14.93 -7.98
N VAL A 35 -12.17 -14.10 -8.59
CA VAL A 35 -11.05 -13.41 -7.94
C VAL A 35 -11.32 -11.91 -7.81
N PRO A 36 -10.70 -11.19 -6.85
CA PRO A 36 -10.86 -9.75 -6.72
C PRO A 36 -10.53 -8.99 -8.01
N SER A 37 -11.33 -7.99 -8.34
CA SER A 37 -11.21 -7.19 -9.56
C SER A 37 -9.90 -6.42 -9.64
N VAL A 38 -9.34 -6.02 -8.49
CA VAL A 38 -8.02 -5.41 -8.38
C VAL A 38 -6.91 -6.25 -9.03
N LEU A 39 -6.98 -7.58 -8.92
CA LEU A 39 -6.01 -8.46 -9.56
C LEU A 39 -6.04 -8.30 -11.08
N GLY A 40 -7.25 -8.26 -11.67
CA GLY A 40 -7.41 -8.04 -13.10
C GLY A 40 -6.91 -6.67 -13.57
N GLN A 41 -7.03 -5.64 -12.72
CA GLN A 41 -6.52 -4.29 -13.03
C GLN A 41 -5.00 -4.23 -13.00
N VAL A 42 -4.34 -4.88 -12.02
CA VAL A 42 -2.88 -4.97 -11.98
C VAL A 42 -2.35 -5.77 -13.16
N LEU A 43 -2.95 -6.92 -13.47
CA LEU A 43 -2.58 -7.73 -14.65
C LEU A 43 -2.74 -6.94 -15.95
N THR A 44 -3.76 -6.09 -16.03
CA THR A 44 -3.92 -5.16 -17.17
C THR A 44 -2.72 -4.22 -17.28
N GLY A 45 -2.21 -3.68 -16.16
CA GLY A 45 -1.00 -2.86 -16.16
C GLY A 45 0.23 -3.60 -16.68
N ILE A 46 0.41 -4.87 -16.31
CA ILE A 46 1.51 -5.70 -16.83
C ILE A 46 1.38 -5.91 -18.35
N ILE A 47 0.16 -6.14 -18.84
CA ILE A 47 -0.12 -6.36 -20.27
C ILE A 47 0.09 -5.09 -21.09
N LEU A 48 -0.46 -3.96 -20.64
CA LEU A 48 -0.37 -2.70 -21.35
C LEU A 48 1.00 -2.01 -21.21
N GLY A 49 1.71 -2.32 -20.12
CA GLY A 49 3.00 -1.73 -19.78
C GLY A 49 4.17 -2.24 -20.64
N PRO A 50 5.40 -1.80 -20.30
CA PRO A 50 6.62 -2.05 -21.08
C PRO A 50 6.92 -3.55 -21.28
N THR A 51 6.49 -4.38 -20.33
CA THR A 51 6.73 -5.82 -20.31
C THR A 51 6.17 -6.55 -21.52
N LEU A 52 4.98 -6.19 -21.99
CA LEU A 52 4.28 -6.95 -23.02
C LEU A 52 3.99 -6.09 -24.24
N LEU A 53 3.01 -5.20 -24.16
CA LEU A 53 2.57 -4.41 -25.33
C LEU A 53 3.32 -3.08 -25.47
N GLY A 54 3.83 -2.52 -24.37
CA GLY A 54 4.52 -1.23 -24.37
C GLY A 54 3.65 -0.04 -24.81
N VAL A 55 2.33 -0.19 -24.77
CA VAL A 55 1.34 0.79 -25.24
C VAL A 55 1.18 1.92 -24.21
N VAL A 56 1.17 1.56 -22.93
CA VAL A 56 1.13 2.52 -21.82
C VAL A 56 2.55 2.71 -21.31
N LYS A 57 3.10 3.90 -21.55
CA LYS A 57 4.34 4.34 -20.91
C LYS A 57 3.99 5.16 -19.69
N THR A 58 4.60 4.84 -18.56
CA THR A 58 4.49 5.62 -17.33
C THR A 58 5.16 6.98 -17.57
N ASP A 59 4.36 8.04 -17.60
CA ASP A 59 4.81 9.42 -17.62
C ASP A 59 4.48 10.11 -16.29
N LEU A 60 5.00 11.32 -16.08
CA LEU A 60 4.81 12.07 -14.84
C LEU A 60 3.32 12.21 -14.49
N PHE A 61 2.46 12.44 -15.49
CA PHE A 61 1.03 12.56 -15.26
C PHE A 61 0.42 11.27 -14.72
N LEU A 62 0.75 10.10 -15.31
CA LEU A 62 0.24 8.82 -14.82
C LEU A 62 0.76 8.46 -13.43
N GLU A 63 2.00 8.85 -13.09
CA GLU A 63 2.56 8.69 -11.74
C GLU A 63 1.78 9.54 -10.73
N GLU A 64 1.60 10.84 -10.99
CA GLU A 64 0.87 11.75 -10.12
C GLU A 64 -0.61 11.37 -10.00
N ALA A 65 -1.26 10.99 -11.10
CA ALA A 65 -2.64 10.51 -11.11
C ALA A 65 -2.79 9.19 -10.34
N GLY A 66 -1.81 8.27 -10.47
CA GLY A 66 -1.74 7.05 -9.68
C GLY A 66 -1.56 7.34 -8.19
N GLN A 67 -0.74 8.32 -7.83
CA GLN A 67 -0.55 8.75 -6.45
C GLN A 67 -1.85 9.30 -5.84
N ILE A 68 -2.60 10.12 -6.60
CA ILE A 68 -3.94 10.56 -6.18
C ILE A 68 -4.88 9.36 -6.03
N GLY A 69 -4.79 8.38 -6.92
CA GLY A 69 -5.59 7.15 -6.88
C GLY A 69 -5.41 6.37 -5.57
N VAL A 70 -4.17 6.13 -5.16
CA VAL A 70 -3.89 5.44 -3.89
C VAL A 70 -4.28 6.28 -2.67
N ILE A 71 -4.08 7.60 -2.71
CA ILE A 71 -4.54 8.52 -1.66
C ILE A 71 -6.07 8.44 -1.50
N MET A 72 -6.82 8.48 -2.61
CA MET A 72 -8.28 8.36 -2.59
C MET A 72 -8.74 6.99 -2.09
N LEU A 73 -8.06 5.91 -2.51
CA LEU A 73 -8.35 4.56 -2.02
C LEU A 73 -8.19 4.45 -0.51
N LEU A 74 -7.07 4.94 0.04
CA LEU A 74 -6.83 4.88 1.48
C LEU A 74 -7.70 5.84 2.27
N PHE A 75 -8.06 6.98 1.68
CA PHE A 75 -9.05 7.88 2.26
C PHE A 75 -10.43 7.20 2.37
N LEU A 76 -10.89 6.52 1.32
CA LEU A 76 -12.12 5.72 1.34
C LEU A 76 -12.07 4.61 2.40
N ALA A 77 -10.93 3.92 2.50
CA ALA A 77 -10.73 2.92 3.55
C ALA A 77 -10.84 3.55 4.95
N GLY A 78 -10.23 4.71 5.16
CA GLY A 78 -10.31 5.46 6.41
C GLY A 78 -11.74 5.87 6.75
N LEU A 79 -12.54 6.32 5.76
CA LEU A 79 -13.97 6.64 5.96
C LEU A 79 -14.77 5.41 6.42
N ASP A 80 -14.34 4.20 6.06
CA ASP A 80 -14.99 2.95 6.42
C ASP A 80 -14.46 2.30 7.70
N THR A 81 -13.32 2.75 8.22
CA THR A 81 -12.70 2.25 9.46
C THR A 81 -13.49 2.61 10.71
N GLU A 82 -13.62 1.65 11.63
CA GLU A 82 -14.25 1.84 12.93
C GLU A 82 -13.22 2.17 14.02
N ILE A 83 -13.11 3.45 14.40
CA ILE A 83 -12.13 3.92 15.42
C ILE A 83 -12.21 3.15 16.74
N LYS A 84 -13.43 2.84 17.21
CA LYS A 84 -13.61 2.13 18.48
C LYS A 84 -12.92 0.75 18.44
N GLN A 85 -13.10 0.04 17.32
CA GLN A 85 -12.49 -1.26 17.11
C GLN A 85 -10.96 -1.12 16.95
N MET A 86 -10.49 -0.17 16.13
CA MET A 86 -9.06 0.14 15.97
C MET A 86 -8.35 0.41 17.30
N LYS A 87 -8.96 1.20 18.19
CA LYS A 87 -8.42 1.47 19.53
C LYS A 87 -8.40 0.22 20.40
N SER A 88 -9.43 -0.62 20.33
CA SER A 88 -9.54 -1.83 21.14
C SER A 88 -8.49 -2.89 20.77
N ILE A 89 -8.04 -2.90 19.50
CA ILE A 89 -7.07 -3.88 18.96
C ILE A 89 -5.66 -3.30 18.77
N GLY A 90 -5.40 -2.08 19.25
CA GLY A 90 -4.13 -1.38 18.99
C GLY A 90 -2.91 -2.11 19.54
N LYS A 91 -3.01 -2.68 20.75
CA LYS A 91 -1.92 -3.46 21.37
C LYS A 91 -1.63 -4.73 20.58
N GLN A 92 -2.66 -5.43 20.14
CA GLN A 92 -2.53 -6.64 19.34
C GLN A 92 -1.95 -6.32 17.96
N SER A 93 -2.37 -5.21 17.35
CA SER A 93 -1.86 -4.76 16.04
C SER A 93 -0.40 -4.32 16.12
N MET A 94 0.06 -3.78 17.26
CA MET A 94 1.48 -3.53 17.51
C MET A 94 2.30 -4.83 17.49
N LEU A 95 1.81 -5.91 18.10
CA LEU A 95 2.49 -7.21 18.06
C LEU A 95 2.53 -7.80 16.64
N VAL A 96 1.45 -7.65 15.88
CA VAL A 96 1.40 -8.02 14.45
C VAL A 96 2.44 -7.26 13.63
N ALA A 97 2.56 -5.94 13.84
CA ALA A 97 3.53 -5.11 13.17
C ALA A 97 4.97 -5.49 13.58
N LEU A 98 5.25 -5.64 14.88
CA LEU A 98 6.57 -6.05 15.36
C LEU A 98 7.01 -7.40 14.78
N GLY A 99 6.13 -8.41 14.81
CA GLY A 99 6.40 -9.70 14.18
C GLY A 99 6.58 -9.58 12.67
N GLY A 100 5.74 -8.77 12.01
CA GLY A 100 5.80 -8.47 10.59
C GLY A 100 7.02 -7.65 10.16
N VAL A 101 7.70 -6.96 11.07
CA VAL A 101 8.94 -6.23 10.76
C VAL A 101 10.16 -7.07 11.11
N LEU A 102 10.26 -7.52 12.37
CA LEU A 102 11.48 -8.12 12.90
C LEU A 102 11.82 -9.44 12.21
N ILE A 103 10.83 -10.29 11.95
CA ILE A 103 11.07 -11.61 11.34
C ILE A 103 11.52 -11.47 9.87
N PRO A 104 10.83 -10.69 9.00
CA PRO A 104 11.33 -10.43 7.65
C PRO A 104 12.67 -9.71 7.62
N PHE A 105 12.92 -8.76 8.54
CA PHE A 105 14.20 -8.07 8.63
C PHE A 105 15.35 -9.05 8.93
N CYS A 106 15.21 -9.87 9.98
CA CYS A 106 16.23 -10.81 10.39
C CYS A 106 16.46 -11.89 9.34
N LEU A 107 15.40 -12.51 8.81
CA LEU A 107 15.52 -13.55 7.80
C LEU A 107 16.03 -13.00 6.47
N GLY A 108 15.57 -11.82 6.06
CA GLY A 108 16.07 -11.13 4.87
C GLY A 108 17.56 -10.81 4.97
N THR A 109 18.01 -10.34 6.13
CA THR A 109 19.42 -10.08 6.42
C THR A 109 20.22 -11.38 6.38
N LEU A 110 19.78 -12.42 7.09
CA LEU A 110 20.49 -13.70 7.16
C LEU A 110 20.65 -14.36 5.78
N VAL A 111 19.55 -14.45 5.03
CA VAL A 111 19.54 -15.03 3.68
C VAL A 111 20.44 -14.22 2.76
N THR A 112 20.33 -12.89 2.75
CA THR A 112 21.16 -12.07 1.85
C THR A 112 22.64 -12.15 2.21
N PHE A 113 22.97 -12.16 3.50
CA PHE A 113 24.35 -12.32 3.97
C PHE A 113 24.96 -13.65 3.50
N TRP A 114 24.19 -14.73 3.50
CA TRP A 114 24.63 -16.02 3.00
C TRP A 114 25.12 -15.96 1.54
N PHE A 115 24.39 -15.23 0.67
CA PHE A 115 24.73 -15.12 -0.75
C PHE A 115 25.77 -14.04 -1.06
N LYS A 116 25.71 -12.89 -0.37
CA LYS A 116 26.51 -11.69 -0.69
C LYS A 116 27.75 -11.54 0.17
N GLN A 117 27.76 -12.15 1.35
CA GLN A 117 28.83 -12.02 2.35
C GLN A 117 29.18 -10.57 2.70
N ASP A 118 28.23 -9.64 2.49
CA ASP A 118 28.34 -8.23 2.84
C ASP A 118 27.20 -7.86 3.78
N LEU A 119 27.56 -7.40 4.98
CA LEU A 119 26.60 -7.07 6.03
C LEU A 119 25.78 -5.83 5.69
N GLN A 120 26.39 -4.84 5.01
CA GLN A 120 25.69 -3.61 4.67
C GLN A 120 24.57 -3.88 3.65
N THR A 121 24.89 -4.62 2.57
CA THR A 121 23.91 -5.14 1.61
C THR A 121 22.84 -5.98 2.30
N ALA A 122 23.24 -6.89 3.19
CA ALA A 122 22.32 -7.79 3.86
C ALA A 122 21.29 -7.06 4.73
N VAL A 123 21.74 -6.14 5.58
CA VAL A 123 20.88 -5.31 6.43
C VAL A 123 19.97 -4.41 5.59
N PHE A 124 20.48 -3.90 4.47
CA PHE A 124 19.70 -3.10 3.53
C PHE A 124 18.57 -3.92 2.89
N VAL A 125 18.85 -5.15 2.46
CA VAL A 125 17.83 -6.08 1.94
C VAL A 125 16.82 -6.46 3.04
N GLY A 126 17.29 -6.76 4.25
CA GLY A 126 16.40 -6.95 5.40
C GLY A 126 15.38 -5.83 5.56
N THR A 127 15.79 -4.58 5.34
CA THR A 127 14.92 -3.39 5.38
C THR A 127 13.92 -3.34 4.24
N ILE A 128 14.34 -3.67 3.01
CA ILE A 128 13.41 -3.76 1.87
C ILE A 128 12.28 -4.75 2.18
N LEU A 129 12.60 -5.85 2.87
CA LEU A 129 11.65 -6.91 3.21
C LEU A 129 10.69 -6.54 4.35
N THR A 130 10.89 -5.42 5.05
CA THR A 130 9.93 -4.98 6.08
C THR A 130 8.75 -4.22 5.49
N ALA A 131 8.98 -3.40 4.45
CA ALA A 131 8.04 -2.42 3.89
C ALA A 131 6.78 -3.04 3.26
N THR A 132 5.61 -2.90 3.90
CA THR A 132 4.34 -3.46 3.39
C THR A 132 3.60 -2.46 2.50
N SER A 133 2.91 -2.92 1.46
CA SER A 133 1.95 -2.09 0.71
C SER A 133 0.52 -2.43 1.11
N VAL A 134 -0.10 -1.53 1.87
CA VAL A 134 -1.44 -1.74 2.42
C VAL A 134 -2.53 -1.63 1.33
N SER A 135 -2.27 -0.94 0.23
CA SER A 135 -3.25 -0.55 -0.80
C SER A 135 -3.94 -1.75 -1.47
N ILE A 136 -3.18 -2.79 -1.83
CA ILE A 136 -3.71 -4.01 -2.47
C ILE A 136 -4.60 -4.79 -1.48
N THR A 137 -4.15 -4.91 -0.23
CA THR A 137 -4.92 -5.58 0.82
C THR A 137 -6.19 -4.81 1.15
N VAL A 138 -6.12 -3.48 1.29
CA VAL A 138 -7.29 -2.62 1.51
C VAL A 138 -8.32 -2.83 0.43
N GLN A 139 -7.93 -2.69 -0.84
CA GLN A 139 -8.84 -2.84 -1.96
C GLN A 139 -9.47 -4.24 -1.99
N THR A 140 -8.66 -5.27 -1.75
CA THR A 140 -9.17 -6.65 -1.66
C THR A 140 -10.19 -6.81 -0.54
N LEU A 141 -9.89 -6.30 0.66
CA LEU A 141 -10.79 -6.38 1.81
C LEU A 141 -12.07 -5.56 1.61
N MET A 142 -12.01 -4.44 0.91
CA MET A 142 -13.19 -3.66 0.50
C MET A 142 -14.08 -4.44 -0.45
N GLU A 143 -13.50 -5.07 -1.48
CA GLU A 143 -14.25 -5.90 -2.43
C GLU A 143 -14.88 -7.13 -1.79
N LEU A 144 -14.20 -7.74 -0.82
CA LEU A 144 -14.73 -8.86 -0.03
C LEU A 144 -15.74 -8.41 1.04
N GLY A 145 -15.91 -7.12 1.27
CA GLY A 145 -16.75 -6.59 2.36
C GLY A 145 -16.22 -6.91 3.76
N LYS A 146 -14.92 -7.21 3.89
CA LYS A 146 -14.27 -7.63 5.14
C LYS A 146 -13.40 -6.53 5.78
N LEU A 147 -13.33 -5.33 5.21
CA LEU A 147 -12.53 -4.21 5.76
C LEU A 147 -12.91 -3.87 7.21
N LYS A 148 -14.20 -3.89 7.54
CA LYS A 148 -14.74 -3.54 8.87
C LYS A 148 -14.64 -4.68 9.90
N THR A 149 -14.09 -5.82 9.52
CA THR A 149 -13.89 -6.94 10.46
C THR A 149 -12.76 -6.66 11.43
N ILE A 150 -12.65 -7.48 12.48
CA ILE A 150 -11.53 -7.41 13.42
C ILE A 150 -10.21 -7.60 12.67
N GLU A 151 -10.16 -8.58 11.76
CA GLU A 151 -9.00 -8.89 10.94
C GLU A 151 -8.63 -7.73 10.02
N GLY A 152 -9.62 -7.13 9.33
CA GLY A 152 -9.41 -5.98 8.45
C GLY A 152 -8.87 -4.77 9.20
N ASN A 153 -9.51 -4.38 10.30
CA ASN A 153 -9.03 -3.27 11.13
C ASN A 153 -7.64 -3.57 11.75
N SER A 154 -7.35 -4.81 12.13
CA SER A 154 -6.02 -5.21 12.62
C SER A 154 -4.94 -5.06 11.55
N ILE A 155 -5.21 -5.47 10.30
CA ILE A 155 -4.27 -5.31 9.19
C ILE A 155 -3.99 -3.83 8.94
N LEU A 156 -5.03 -2.98 8.86
CA LEU A 156 -4.86 -1.54 8.62
C LEU A 156 -4.07 -0.86 9.75
N THR A 157 -4.38 -1.21 11.00
CA THR A 157 -3.71 -0.66 12.17
C THR A 157 -2.25 -1.11 12.23
N ALA A 158 -2.00 -2.39 11.96
CA ALA A 158 -0.66 -2.94 11.92
C ALA A 158 0.16 -2.32 10.79
N ALA A 159 -0.43 -2.11 9.60
CA ALA A 159 0.25 -1.48 8.47
C ALA A 159 0.70 -0.04 8.76
N VAL A 160 -0.12 0.77 9.45
CA VAL A 160 0.28 2.12 9.87
C VAL A 160 1.48 2.07 10.83
N ILE A 161 1.49 1.10 11.76
CA ILE A 161 2.62 0.91 12.69
C ILE A 161 3.86 0.39 11.93
N ASP A 162 3.67 -0.55 11.01
CA ASP A 162 4.70 -1.15 10.15
C ASP A 162 5.43 -0.08 9.34
N ASP A 163 4.72 0.87 8.75
CA ASP A 163 5.29 2.00 8.01
C ASP A 163 6.14 2.93 8.89
N ILE A 164 5.67 3.24 10.11
CA ILE A 164 6.44 4.05 11.08
C ILE A 164 7.72 3.31 11.48
N ILE A 165 7.63 2.03 11.80
CA ILE A 165 8.81 1.24 12.17
C ILE A 165 9.76 1.12 10.96
N GLY A 166 9.21 0.89 9.76
CA GLY A 166 9.96 0.76 8.52
C GLY A 166 10.79 2.00 8.20
N ILE A 167 10.21 3.20 8.33
CA ILE A 167 10.97 4.43 8.11
C ILE A 167 12.04 4.65 9.18
N LEU A 168 11.79 4.30 10.45
CA LEU A 168 12.80 4.41 11.50
C LEU A 168 13.98 3.47 11.23
N ILE A 169 13.72 2.23 10.81
CA ILE A 169 14.77 1.28 10.40
C ILE A 169 15.56 1.83 9.21
N LEU A 170 14.86 2.33 8.18
CA LEU A 170 15.50 2.92 7.01
C LEU A 170 16.38 4.12 7.40
N ALA A 171 15.88 5.02 8.24
CA ALA A 171 16.61 6.21 8.69
C ALA A 171 17.89 5.83 9.45
N VAL A 172 17.84 4.80 10.30
CA VAL A 172 19.03 4.28 11.00
C VAL A 172 20.06 3.74 10.01
N ILE A 173 19.63 2.96 9.02
CA ILE A 173 20.54 2.29 8.07
C ILE A 173 21.13 3.26 7.06
N VAL A 174 20.31 4.16 6.53
CA VAL A 174 20.74 5.23 5.62
C VAL A 174 21.59 6.26 6.35
N GLY A 175 21.33 6.46 7.65
CA GLY A 175 22.00 7.40 8.54
C GLY A 175 23.28 6.91 9.18
N ALA A 176 23.51 5.59 9.23
CA ALA A 176 24.77 5.00 9.70
C ALA A 176 25.93 5.54 8.84
N GLY A 177 26.67 6.53 9.37
CA GLY A 177 27.73 7.26 8.66
C GLY A 177 27.49 8.77 8.48
N SER A 178 26.35 9.30 8.93
CA SER A 178 26.01 10.73 8.89
C SER A 178 25.30 11.16 10.18
N ASN A 179 25.37 12.45 10.52
CA ASN A 179 24.64 13.02 11.67
C ASN A 179 23.14 13.17 11.35
N LEU A 180 22.44 12.08 11.00
CA LEU A 180 20.98 12.13 10.88
C LEU A 180 20.36 12.32 12.26
N ASN A 181 19.54 13.36 12.37
CA ASN A 181 18.81 13.67 13.59
C ASN A 181 17.59 12.74 13.73
N ILE A 182 17.82 11.49 14.15
CA ILE A 182 16.77 10.49 14.39
C ILE A 182 15.73 11.02 15.40
N PHE A 183 16.18 11.74 16.44
CA PHE A 183 15.28 12.40 17.38
C PHE A 183 14.40 13.47 16.71
N GLY A 184 14.96 14.20 15.75
CA GLY A 184 14.23 15.14 14.90
C GLY A 184 13.16 14.44 14.05
N LEU A 185 13.50 13.31 13.42
CA LEU A 185 12.53 12.52 12.64
C LEU A 185 11.39 11.99 13.52
N ILE A 186 11.71 11.40 14.68
CA ILE A 186 10.71 10.94 15.65
C ILE A 186 9.84 12.12 16.10
N GLY A 187 10.45 13.27 16.36
CA GLY A 187 9.74 14.51 16.70
C GLY A 187 8.76 14.95 15.60
N MET A 188 9.16 14.90 14.33
CA MET A 188 8.28 15.20 13.19
C MET A 188 7.13 14.21 13.08
N ILE A 189 7.39 12.91 13.21
CA ILE A 189 6.33 11.88 13.17
C ILE A 189 5.32 12.11 14.31
N ILE A 190 5.79 12.35 15.54
CA ILE A 190 4.91 12.64 16.68
C ILE A 190 4.10 13.92 16.42
N LEU A 191 4.74 14.98 15.93
CA LEU A 191 4.09 16.24 15.61
C LEU A 191 3.03 16.08 14.51
N PHE A 192 3.27 15.21 13.53
CA PHE A 192 2.30 14.86 12.49
C PHE A 192 1.04 14.24 13.10
N PHE A 193 1.20 13.20 13.93
CA PHE A 193 0.07 12.52 14.59
C PHE A 193 -0.70 13.45 15.54
N ILE A 194 0.00 14.35 16.24
CA ILE A 194 -0.64 15.38 17.06
C ILE A 194 -1.43 16.35 16.17
N SER A 195 -0.81 16.87 15.11
CA SER A 195 -1.41 17.85 14.19
C SER A 195 -2.69 17.31 13.55
N ILE A 196 -2.65 16.10 13.00
CA ILE A 196 -3.83 15.49 12.35
C ILE A 196 -4.93 15.15 13.36
N THR A 197 -4.56 14.71 14.58
CA THR A 197 -5.53 14.41 15.63
C THR A 197 -6.21 15.68 16.13
N PHE A 198 -5.44 16.75 16.36
CA PHE A 198 -5.95 18.05 16.75
C PHE A 198 -6.86 18.62 15.66
N PHE A 199 -6.39 18.63 14.41
CA PHE A 199 -7.18 19.12 13.29
C PHE A 199 -8.47 18.32 13.11
N GLY A 200 -8.38 16.99 13.01
CA GLY A 200 -9.53 16.12 12.76
C GLY A 200 -10.60 16.17 13.85
N ARG A 201 -10.22 16.37 15.12
CA ARG A 201 -11.16 16.44 16.24
C ARG A 201 -11.67 17.84 16.55
N VAL A 202 -10.86 18.88 16.37
CA VAL A 202 -11.18 20.25 16.81
C VAL A 202 -11.50 21.15 15.63
N ILE A 203 -10.59 21.24 14.67
CA ILE A 203 -10.70 22.20 13.55
C ILE A 203 -11.72 21.72 12.51
N PHE A 204 -11.69 20.44 12.14
CA PHE A 204 -12.54 19.91 11.07
C PHE A 204 -14.04 20.06 11.37
N PRO A 205 -14.57 19.75 12.58
CA PRO A 205 -15.97 20.00 12.90
C PRO A 205 -16.37 21.48 12.82
N PHE A 206 -15.45 22.40 13.12
CA PHE A 206 -15.67 23.84 12.94
C PHE A 206 -15.76 24.22 11.46
N LEU A 207 -14.81 23.75 10.63
CA LEU A 207 -14.84 23.96 9.18
C LEU A 207 -16.11 23.39 8.54
N LEU A 208 -16.59 22.24 9.02
CA LEU A 208 -17.86 21.67 8.57
C LEU A 208 -19.06 22.55 8.91
N LYS A 209 -19.11 23.14 10.11
CA LYS A 209 -20.18 24.09 10.48
C LYS A 209 -20.14 25.33 9.58
N LEU A 210 -18.94 25.84 9.28
CA LEU A 210 -18.76 26.99 8.39
C LEU A 210 -19.18 26.66 6.96
N SER A 211 -18.77 25.51 6.43
CA SER A 211 -19.19 25.03 5.11
C SER A 211 -20.69 24.78 5.03
N ALA A 212 -21.36 24.41 6.13
CA ALA A 212 -22.80 24.27 6.15
C ALA A 212 -23.55 25.61 6.16
N LYS A 213 -22.91 26.72 6.55
CA LYS A 213 -23.50 28.06 6.56
C LYS A 213 -23.62 28.66 5.15
N TYR A 214 -22.73 28.28 4.25
CA TYR A 214 -22.70 28.75 2.87
C TYR A 214 -23.00 27.57 1.95
N GLU A 215 -24.19 27.54 1.33
CA GLU A 215 -24.64 26.44 0.45
C GLU A 215 -23.90 26.45 -0.91
N ILE A 216 -22.60 26.16 -0.86
CA ILE A 216 -21.75 25.97 -2.04
C ILE A 216 -21.94 24.54 -2.55
N ARG A 217 -22.19 24.39 -3.85
CA ARG A 217 -22.34 23.07 -4.50
C ARG A 217 -21.14 22.17 -4.20
N GLU A 218 -21.42 20.99 -3.65
CA GLU A 218 -20.42 19.99 -3.23
C GLU A 218 -19.34 20.50 -2.26
N GLY A 219 -19.54 21.64 -1.59
CA GLY A 219 -18.51 22.29 -0.76
C GLY A 219 -17.96 21.41 0.37
N ARG A 220 -18.79 20.53 0.94
CA ARG A 220 -18.39 19.58 2.00
C ARG A 220 -17.46 18.49 1.47
N VAL A 221 -17.69 18.03 0.24
CA VAL A 221 -16.86 17.01 -0.43
C VAL A 221 -15.53 17.64 -0.83
N THR A 222 -15.56 18.84 -1.41
CA THR A 222 -14.35 19.60 -1.74
C THR A 222 -13.49 19.87 -0.51
N LEU A 223 -14.11 20.27 0.61
CA LEU A 223 -13.40 20.43 1.88
C LEU A 223 -12.77 19.13 2.36
N ALA A 224 -13.50 18.02 2.34
CA ALA A 224 -13.00 16.71 2.74
C ALA A 224 -11.81 16.27 1.88
N LEU A 225 -11.91 16.43 0.55
CA LEU A 225 -10.84 16.11 -0.39
C LEU A 225 -9.62 17.02 -0.20
N ALA A 226 -9.82 18.32 0.02
CA ALA A 226 -8.74 19.27 0.31
C ALA A 226 -8.00 18.89 1.60
N CYS A 227 -8.71 18.55 2.66
CA CYS A 227 -8.09 18.06 3.90
C CYS A 227 -7.35 16.74 3.68
N CYS A 228 -7.92 15.81 2.92
CA CYS A 228 -7.27 14.54 2.56
C CYS A 228 -5.92 14.78 1.88
N LEU A 229 -5.90 15.59 0.81
CA LEU A 229 -4.68 15.90 0.05
C LEU A 229 -3.68 16.69 0.89
N PHE A 230 -4.14 17.66 1.68
CA PHE A 230 -3.29 18.44 2.57
C PHE A 230 -2.59 17.56 3.61
N PHE A 231 -3.30 16.63 4.25
CA PHE A 231 -2.68 15.74 5.23
C PHE A 231 -1.84 14.63 4.59
N ALA A 232 -2.13 14.23 3.36
CA ALA A 232 -1.24 13.35 2.60
C ALA A 232 0.10 14.04 2.28
N TRP A 233 0.06 15.29 1.81
CA TRP A 233 1.25 16.11 1.61
C TRP A 233 2.00 16.37 2.91
N LEU A 234 1.29 16.73 3.99
CA LEU A 234 1.90 16.99 5.29
C LEU A 234 2.59 15.74 5.85
N ALA A 235 1.98 14.55 5.69
CA ALA A 235 2.58 13.28 6.08
C ALA A 235 3.93 13.09 5.40
N ASP A 236 3.97 13.24 4.07
CA ASP A 236 5.18 13.04 3.27
C ASP A 236 6.32 13.97 3.69
N ASN A 237 6.02 15.26 3.90
CA ASN A 237 6.99 16.25 4.38
C ASN A 237 7.49 16.00 5.81
N MET A 238 6.74 15.25 6.61
CA MET A 238 7.10 14.90 7.99
C MET A 238 7.71 13.50 8.12
N GLY A 239 8.02 12.85 6.99
CA GLY A 239 8.61 11.51 6.96
C GLY A 239 7.60 10.41 7.26
N VAL A 240 6.35 10.56 6.86
CA VAL A 240 5.30 9.53 6.96
C VAL A 240 4.74 9.30 5.57
N ALA A 241 4.42 8.06 5.20
CA ALA A 241 3.87 7.81 3.87
C ALA A 241 2.57 8.61 3.64
N ALA A 242 2.45 9.28 2.49
CA ALA A 242 1.31 10.14 2.14
C ALA A 242 -0.05 9.44 2.32
N ILE A 243 -0.09 8.14 2.02
CA ILE A 243 -1.28 7.28 2.16
C ILE A 243 -1.79 7.19 3.61
N ILE A 244 -0.90 7.32 4.60
CA ILE A 244 -1.27 7.33 6.03
C ILE A 244 -1.99 8.62 6.39
N GLY A 245 -1.53 9.77 5.88
CA GLY A 245 -2.23 11.04 6.08
C GLY A 245 -3.63 11.03 5.49
N ALA A 246 -3.77 10.47 4.29
CA ALA A 246 -5.07 10.26 3.65
C ALA A 246 -5.97 9.34 4.50
N TYR A 247 -5.45 8.19 4.92
CA TYR A 247 -6.18 7.21 5.73
C TYR A 247 -6.66 7.79 7.06
N LEU A 248 -5.78 8.45 7.82
CA LEU A 248 -6.11 9.03 9.11
C LEU A 248 -7.12 10.18 8.98
N MET A 249 -7.00 11.02 7.95
CA MET A 249 -8.01 12.05 7.69
C MET A 249 -9.36 11.39 7.35
N GLY A 250 -9.36 10.33 6.54
CA GLY A 250 -10.53 9.51 6.25
C GLY A 250 -11.20 8.99 7.53
N ILE A 251 -10.41 8.49 8.48
CA ILE A 251 -10.89 8.05 9.80
C ILE A 251 -11.65 9.16 10.54
N PHE A 252 -11.09 10.36 10.62
CA PHE A 252 -11.74 11.48 11.34
C PHE A 252 -13.02 11.94 10.63
N ILE A 253 -13.00 12.04 9.30
CA ILE A 253 -14.19 12.41 8.52
C ILE A 253 -15.26 11.32 8.61
N GLY A 254 -14.86 10.05 8.68
CA GLY A 254 -15.73 8.89 8.83
C GLY A 254 -16.55 8.90 10.12
N GLN A 255 -16.15 9.67 11.14
CA GLN A 255 -16.92 9.83 12.38
C GLN A 255 -17.98 10.94 12.31
N THR A 256 -18.07 11.65 11.18
CA THR A 256 -18.99 12.80 11.02
C THR A 256 -20.24 12.40 10.24
N LYS A 257 -21.28 13.26 10.30
CA LYS A 257 -22.54 13.06 9.57
C LYS A 257 -22.38 13.08 8.05
N ILE A 258 -21.27 13.62 7.54
CA ILE A 258 -21.03 13.74 6.09
C ILE A 258 -20.33 12.51 5.49
N ARG A 259 -19.99 11.50 6.30
CA ARG A 259 -19.30 10.27 5.87
C ARG A 259 -19.90 9.69 4.58
N ASN A 260 -21.20 9.43 4.56
CA ASN A 260 -21.84 8.74 3.44
C ASN A 260 -21.80 9.59 2.16
N LEU A 261 -22.06 10.90 2.29
CA LEU A 261 -21.98 11.85 1.18
C LEU A 261 -20.57 11.89 0.58
N VAL A 262 -19.54 12.03 1.41
CA VAL A 262 -18.14 12.05 0.96
C VAL A 262 -17.76 10.71 0.34
N SER A 263 -18.11 9.60 0.99
CA SER A 263 -17.80 8.25 0.49
C SER A 263 -18.39 8.02 -0.89
N GLU A 264 -19.69 8.28 -1.10
CA GLU A 264 -20.35 8.11 -2.40
C GLU A 264 -19.67 8.95 -3.50
N ARG A 265 -19.42 10.23 -3.24
CA ARG A 265 -18.85 11.16 -4.23
C ARG A 265 -17.40 10.83 -4.57
N ILE A 266 -16.59 10.48 -3.56
CA ILE A 266 -15.19 10.09 -3.76
C ILE A 266 -15.09 8.71 -4.40
N GLN A 267 -15.99 7.77 -4.11
CA GLN A 267 -16.04 6.47 -4.79
C GLN A 267 -16.28 6.65 -6.29
N ILE A 268 -17.20 7.54 -6.69
CA ILE A 268 -17.47 7.82 -8.11
C ILE A 268 -16.19 8.29 -8.80
N ILE A 269 -15.54 9.34 -8.30
CA ILE A 269 -14.35 9.91 -8.94
C ILE A 269 -13.16 8.96 -8.86
N GLY A 270 -12.94 8.33 -7.70
CA GLY A 270 -11.84 7.42 -7.44
C GLY A 270 -11.91 6.17 -8.31
N TYR A 271 -13.01 5.41 -8.27
CA TYR A 271 -13.14 4.16 -9.02
C TYR A 271 -13.44 4.34 -10.51
N ALA A 272 -13.90 5.53 -10.93
CA ALA A 272 -14.05 5.84 -12.34
C ALA A 272 -12.73 6.24 -13.00
N PHE A 273 -11.80 6.86 -12.26
CA PHE A 273 -10.62 7.48 -12.86
C PHE A 273 -9.30 7.13 -12.17
N PHE A 274 -9.07 7.62 -10.95
CA PHE A 274 -7.73 7.61 -10.35
C PHE A 274 -7.28 6.23 -9.82
N ILE A 275 -8.17 5.48 -9.18
CA ILE A 275 -7.83 4.15 -8.62
C ILE A 275 -7.45 3.14 -9.71
N PRO A 276 -8.15 3.06 -10.87
CA PRO A 276 -7.70 2.25 -12.00
C PRO A 276 -6.31 2.63 -12.51
N ILE A 277 -6.01 3.94 -12.61
CA ILE A 277 -4.69 4.42 -13.04
C ILE A 277 -3.61 3.95 -12.06
N PHE A 278 -3.87 4.04 -10.75
CA PHE A 278 -2.96 3.54 -9.72
C PHE A 278 -2.63 2.05 -9.90
N PHE A 279 -3.65 1.18 -10.05
CA PHE A 279 -3.40 -0.25 -10.18
C PHE A 279 -2.72 -0.63 -11.49
N VAL A 280 -3.01 0.07 -12.59
CA VAL A 280 -2.23 -0.08 -13.82
C VAL A 280 -0.80 0.38 -13.60
N GLY A 281 -0.58 1.50 -12.92
CA GLY A 281 0.76 2.01 -12.60
C GLY A 281 1.60 0.98 -11.86
N ILE A 282 1.01 0.26 -10.88
CA ILE A 282 1.69 -0.86 -10.21
C ILE A 282 2.11 -1.95 -11.22
N GLY A 283 1.19 -2.36 -12.10
CA GLY A 283 1.47 -3.41 -13.09
C GLY A 283 2.48 -2.97 -14.16
N ALA A 284 2.38 -1.73 -14.63
CA ALA A 284 3.24 -1.18 -15.66
C ALA A 284 4.65 -0.86 -15.15
N GLY A 285 4.79 -0.51 -13.87
CA GLY A 285 6.09 -0.35 -13.21
C GLY A 285 6.86 -1.66 -13.06
N ALA A 286 6.20 -2.80 -13.28
CA ALA A 286 6.82 -4.10 -13.21
C ALA A 286 7.34 -4.58 -14.57
N ASP A 287 8.51 -4.08 -14.95
CA ASP A 287 9.20 -4.42 -16.20
C ASP A 287 10.04 -5.70 -16.05
N PHE A 288 9.56 -6.81 -16.64
CA PHE A 288 10.23 -8.11 -16.51
C PHE A 288 11.53 -8.19 -17.32
N HIS A 289 11.76 -7.30 -18.29
CA HIS A 289 13.02 -7.26 -19.04
C HIS A 289 14.21 -6.86 -18.16
N GLN A 290 13.94 -6.20 -17.03
CA GLN A 290 14.96 -5.79 -16.07
C GLN A 290 15.37 -6.94 -15.14
N ILE A 291 14.64 -8.06 -15.13
CA ILE A 291 14.96 -9.22 -14.29
C ILE A 291 16.09 -10.03 -14.92
N GLY A 292 17.31 -9.81 -14.42
CA GLY A 292 18.49 -10.54 -14.88
C GLY A 292 18.46 -12.03 -14.52
N VAL A 293 18.71 -12.90 -15.51
CA VAL A 293 18.70 -14.38 -15.34
C VAL A 293 19.84 -14.87 -14.45
N SER A 294 20.94 -14.12 -14.36
CA SER A 294 22.17 -14.52 -13.65
C SER A 294 22.03 -14.66 -12.13
N SER A 295 20.97 -14.11 -11.53
CA SER A 295 20.73 -14.16 -10.07
C SER A 295 19.36 -14.73 -9.71
N LEU A 296 18.76 -15.56 -10.56
CA LEU A 296 17.41 -16.09 -10.36
C LEU A 296 17.24 -16.86 -9.04
N ILE A 297 18.26 -17.62 -8.62
CA ILE A 297 18.24 -18.36 -7.35
C ILE A 297 18.15 -17.39 -6.16
N LEU A 298 18.96 -16.34 -6.15
CA LEU A 298 18.91 -15.30 -5.11
C LEU A 298 17.54 -14.62 -5.10
N ALA A 299 17.03 -14.25 -6.28
CA ALA A 299 15.74 -13.59 -6.41
C ALA A 299 14.59 -14.46 -5.86
N ILE A 300 14.52 -15.74 -6.26
CA ILE A 300 13.50 -16.68 -5.78
C ILE A 300 13.61 -16.85 -4.26
N THR A 301 14.83 -16.99 -3.74
CA THR A 301 15.07 -17.16 -2.31
C THR A 301 14.62 -15.92 -1.52
N ILE A 302 14.94 -14.71 -2.00
CA ILE A 302 14.48 -13.46 -1.39
C ILE A 302 12.95 -13.37 -1.43
N VAL A 303 12.32 -13.68 -2.56
CA VAL A 303 10.85 -13.63 -2.69
C VAL A 303 10.17 -14.60 -1.71
N LEU A 304 10.59 -15.86 -1.70
CA LEU A 304 10.03 -16.87 -0.79
C LEU A 304 10.26 -16.47 0.66
N THR A 305 11.46 -16.00 0.99
CA THR A 305 11.78 -15.50 2.33
C THR A 305 10.86 -14.36 2.71
N ALA A 306 10.69 -13.35 1.85
CA ALA A 306 9.87 -12.18 2.12
C ALA A 306 8.40 -12.52 2.35
N ILE A 307 7.83 -13.43 1.54
CA ILE A 307 6.43 -13.85 1.67
C ILE A 307 6.24 -14.68 2.94
N ILE A 308 7.05 -15.74 3.12
CA ILE A 308 6.91 -16.67 4.25
C ILE A 308 7.16 -15.93 5.57
N SER A 309 8.25 -15.18 5.66
CA SER A 309 8.62 -14.44 6.87
C SER A 309 7.55 -13.44 7.28
N LYS A 310 6.89 -12.77 6.31
CA LYS A 310 5.85 -11.79 6.61
C LYS A 310 4.56 -12.46 7.08
N ILE A 311 4.12 -13.53 6.40
CA ILE A 311 2.96 -14.31 6.83
C ILE A 311 3.19 -14.86 8.25
N VAL A 312 4.31 -15.56 8.45
CA VAL A 312 4.63 -16.20 9.72
C VAL A 312 4.83 -15.17 10.81
N GLY A 313 5.55 -14.08 10.54
CA GLY A 313 5.83 -13.05 11.52
C GLY A 313 4.57 -12.32 12.00
N SER A 314 3.73 -11.88 11.06
CA SER A 314 2.45 -11.25 11.41
C SER A 314 1.46 -12.23 12.04
N MET A 315 1.46 -13.51 11.64
CA MET A 315 0.65 -14.56 12.27
C MET A 315 1.09 -14.82 13.71
N ILE A 316 2.40 -14.95 13.98
CA ILE A 316 2.94 -15.11 15.33
C ILE A 316 2.56 -13.91 16.20
N GLY A 317 2.75 -12.69 15.69
CA GLY A 317 2.33 -11.47 16.38
C GLY A 317 0.83 -11.46 16.71
N ALA A 318 -0.01 -11.92 15.78
CA ALA A 318 -1.44 -12.04 16.01
C ALA A 318 -1.80 -13.11 17.07
N LEU A 319 -1.16 -14.28 17.03
CA LEU A 319 -1.37 -15.36 18.00
C LEU A 319 -0.97 -14.93 19.41
N ILE A 320 0.19 -14.29 19.58
CA ILE A 320 0.63 -13.72 20.86
C ILE A 320 -0.35 -12.64 21.34
N GLY A 321 -0.91 -11.86 20.40
CA GLY A 321 -1.98 -10.90 20.68
C GLY A 321 -3.34 -11.51 21.06
N GLY A 322 -3.47 -12.84 21.10
CA GLY A 322 -4.69 -13.55 21.50
C GLY A 322 -5.70 -13.77 20.38
N PHE A 323 -5.33 -13.58 19.11
CA PHE A 323 -6.19 -13.95 18.00
C PHE A 323 -6.24 -15.48 17.79
N SER A 324 -7.38 -15.99 17.35
CA SER A 324 -7.47 -17.39 16.92
C SER A 324 -6.62 -17.63 15.67
N LEU A 325 -6.15 -18.87 15.46
CA LEU A 325 -5.31 -19.23 14.32
C LEU A 325 -5.92 -18.79 12.98
N ARG A 326 -7.24 -18.95 12.81
CA ARG A 326 -7.95 -18.52 11.59
C ARG A 326 -7.83 -17.01 11.35
N ARG A 327 -7.94 -16.19 12.40
CA ARG A 327 -7.75 -14.74 12.31
C ARG A 327 -6.29 -14.38 12.07
N ALA A 328 -5.37 -15.06 12.76
CA ALA A 328 -3.94 -14.85 12.60
C ALA A 328 -3.46 -15.13 11.17
N VAL A 329 -3.95 -16.21 10.53
CA VAL A 329 -3.65 -16.51 9.12
C VAL A 329 -4.19 -15.41 8.19
N ARG A 330 -5.43 -14.95 8.38
CA ARG A 330 -6.01 -13.85 7.59
C ARG A 330 -5.18 -12.57 7.70
N ILE A 331 -4.75 -12.24 8.92
CA ILE A 331 -3.89 -11.08 9.19
C ILE A 331 -2.54 -11.26 8.50
N GLY A 332 -1.88 -12.41 8.68
CA GLY A 332 -0.58 -12.69 8.07
C GLY A 332 -0.61 -12.60 6.54
N VAL A 333 -1.65 -13.16 5.92
CA VAL A 333 -1.85 -13.05 4.47
C VAL A 333 -2.09 -11.61 4.02
N GLY A 334 -2.86 -10.83 4.79
CA GLY A 334 -3.10 -9.43 4.48
C GLY A 334 -1.87 -8.53 4.57
N MET A 335 -0.81 -8.98 5.25
CA MET A 335 0.45 -8.25 5.38
C MET A 335 1.49 -8.60 4.31
N ILE A 336 1.18 -9.50 3.37
CA ILE A 336 2.10 -9.95 2.31
C ILE A 336 2.53 -8.84 1.33
N PRO A 337 1.62 -8.02 0.76
CA PRO A 337 1.95 -7.24 -0.42
C PRO A 337 3.13 -6.32 -0.19
N ARG A 338 3.96 -6.22 -1.22
CA ARG A 338 5.00 -5.21 -1.35
C ARG A 338 4.62 -4.31 -2.51
N GLY A 339 5.03 -3.05 -2.43
CA GLY A 339 4.67 -2.05 -3.42
C GLY A 339 5.75 -1.00 -3.58
N GLU A 340 5.30 0.22 -3.84
CA GLU A 340 6.09 1.38 -4.16
C GLU A 340 7.21 1.65 -3.14
N VAL A 341 6.94 1.52 -1.84
CA VAL A 341 7.92 1.80 -0.79
C VAL A 341 9.12 0.86 -0.87
N ALA A 342 8.91 -0.43 -1.17
CA ALA A 342 9.99 -1.40 -1.32
C ALA A 342 10.89 -1.03 -2.53
N LEU A 343 10.29 -0.59 -3.63
CA LEU A 343 11.03 -0.13 -4.83
C LEU A 343 11.77 1.18 -4.59
N ILE A 344 11.18 2.12 -3.83
CA ILE A 344 11.84 3.38 -3.43
C ILE A 344 13.09 3.09 -2.60
N ILE A 345 12.98 2.25 -1.57
CA ILE A 345 14.11 1.86 -0.71
C ILE A 345 15.20 1.19 -1.55
N THR A 346 14.80 0.27 -2.42
CA THR A 346 15.73 -0.42 -3.33
C THR A 346 16.44 0.57 -4.26
N SER A 347 15.71 1.51 -4.86
CA SER A 347 16.27 2.53 -5.74
C SER A 347 17.25 3.44 -5.01
N LEU A 348 16.96 3.78 -3.75
CA LEU A 348 17.88 4.52 -2.88
C LEU A 348 19.17 3.71 -2.62
N GLY A 349 19.05 2.40 -2.39
CA GLY A 349 20.19 1.51 -2.21
C GLY A 349 21.12 1.47 -3.42
N ILE A 350 20.56 1.39 -4.64
CA ILE A 350 21.34 1.43 -5.89
C ILE A 350 22.05 2.77 -6.03
N ARG A 351 21.34 3.90 -5.81
CA ARG A 351 21.94 5.24 -5.90
C ARG A 351 23.09 5.44 -4.90
N LYS A 352 23.00 4.83 -3.72
CA LYS A 352 24.05 4.84 -2.70
C LYS A 352 25.16 3.80 -2.96
N GLY A 353 25.03 2.96 -3.99
CA GLY A 353 25.98 1.89 -4.29
C GLY A 353 25.97 0.74 -3.26
N ILE A 354 24.93 0.64 -2.43
CA ILE A 354 24.81 -0.39 -1.38
C ILE A 354 24.32 -1.71 -1.97
N ILE A 355 23.45 -1.66 -2.99
CA ILE A 355 22.88 -2.86 -3.63
C ILE A 355 23.02 -2.79 -5.15
N GLY A 356 23.07 -3.96 -5.79
CA GLY A 356 23.14 -4.09 -7.24
C GLY A 356 21.78 -4.26 -7.94
N ASN A 357 21.81 -4.30 -9.27
CA ASN A 357 20.62 -4.51 -10.12
C ASN A 357 19.96 -5.88 -9.93
N ASP A 358 20.69 -6.85 -9.39
CA ASP A 358 20.16 -8.18 -9.08
C ASP A 358 19.20 -8.16 -7.88
N ILE A 359 19.50 -7.36 -6.85
CA ILE A 359 18.57 -7.12 -5.74
C ILE A 359 17.37 -6.30 -6.23
N PHE A 360 17.58 -5.34 -7.14
CA PHE A 360 16.47 -4.62 -7.76
C PHE A 360 15.51 -5.55 -8.51
N SER A 361 16.07 -6.45 -9.32
CA SER A 361 15.31 -7.51 -10.00
C SER A 361 14.52 -8.38 -9.01
N ALA A 362 15.15 -8.77 -7.90
CA ALA A 362 14.51 -9.56 -6.85
C ALA A 362 13.36 -8.81 -6.16
N THR A 363 13.54 -7.52 -5.85
CA THR A 363 12.49 -6.68 -5.28
C THR A 363 11.33 -6.50 -6.26
N LEU A 364 11.63 -6.29 -7.55
CA LEU A 364 10.61 -6.17 -8.58
C LEU A 364 9.76 -7.44 -8.69
N MET A 365 10.43 -8.60 -8.72
CA MET A 365 9.77 -9.91 -8.71
C MET A 365 8.94 -10.12 -7.43
N LEU A 366 9.43 -9.68 -6.28
CA LEU A 366 8.70 -9.70 -5.01
C LEU A 366 7.42 -8.86 -5.08
N VAL A 367 7.50 -7.62 -5.54
CA VAL A 367 6.35 -6.71 -5.68
C VAL A 367 5.29 -7.33 -6.60
N LEU A 368 5.71 -7.86 -7.75
CA LEU A 368 4.83 -8.57 -8.68
C LEU A 368 4.11 -9.76 -8.06
N ILE A 369 4.89 -10.71 -7.55
CA ILE A 369 4.35 -11.97 -7.03
C ILE A 369 3.46 -11.67 -5.82
N SER A 370 3.93 -10.85 -4.88
CA SER A 370 3.15 -10.49 -3.69
C SER A 370 1.83 -9.78 -4.04
N THR A 371 1.82 -8.93 -5.06
CA THR A 371 0.61 -8.24 -5.55
C THR A 371 -0.39 -9.21 -6.16
N ILE A 372 0.08 -10.22 -6.90
CA ILE A 372 -0.78 -11.21 -7.55
C ILE A 372 -1.34 -12.21 -6.54
N ILE A 373 -0.51 -12.72 -5.64
CA ILE A 373 -0.92 -13.78 -4.70
C ILE A 373 -1.83 -13.25 -3.59
N THR A 374 -1.67 -12.00 -3.16
CA THR A 374 -2.40 -11.52 -1.98
C THR A 374 -3.92 -11.52 -2.18
N PRO A 375 -4.48 -10.98 -3.28
CA PRO A 375 -5.92 -11.02 -3.51
C PRO A 375 -6.48 -12.46 -3.54
N LEU A 376 -5.72 -13.40 -4.12
CA LEU A 376 -6.07 -14.81 -4.19
C LEU A 376 -6.10 -15.46 -2.80
N LEU A 377 -5.02 -15.30 -2.04
CA LEU A 377 -4.88 -15.89 -0.71
C LEU A 377 -5.87 -15.28 0.28
N LEU A 378 -6.14 -13.97 0.22
CA LEU A 378 -7.16 -13.33 1.04
C LEU A 378 -8.56 -13.85 0.72
N SER A 379 -8.91 -13.94 -0.57
CA SER A 379 -10.20 -14.50 -1.00
C SER A 379 -10.41 -15.92 -0.45
N LEU A 380 -9.37 -16.77 -0.52
CA LEU A 380 -9.39 -18.12 0.05
C LEU A 380 -9.47 -18.12 1.58
N ALA A 381 -8.70 -17.27 2.27
CA ALA A 381 -8.66 -17.21 3.73
C ALA A 381 -9.99 -16.69 4.35
N PHE A 382 -10.72 -15.86 3.61
CA PHE A 382 -12.03 -15.34 4.02
C PHE A 382 -13.21 -16.16 3.50
N LYS A 383 -12.99 -17.17 2.65
CA LYS A 383 -14.03 -18.10 2.23
C LYS A 383 -14.58 -18.84 3.45
N GLU A 384 -15.89 -18.79 3.64
CA GLU A 384 -16.58 -19.55 4.67
C GLU A 384 -16.73 -21.01 4.17
N PRO A 385 -16.53 -22.03 5.03
CA PRO A 385 -16.86 -23.39 4.67
C PRO A 385 -18.36 -23.44 4.31
N ALA A 386 -18.70 -24.19 3.26
CA ALA A 386 -20.10 -24.38 2.87
C ALA A 386 -20.90 -24.86 4.08
N PRO A 387 -22.15 -24.38 4.28
CA PRO A 387 -22.99 -24.94 5.32
C PRO A 387 -23.07 -26.45 5.06
N GLU A 388 -22.75 -27.26 6.08
CA GLU A 388 -23.09 -28.67 6.04
C GLU A 388 -24.58 -28.75 5.74
N ASN A 389 -24.93 -29.40 4.63
CA ASN A 389 -26.30 -29.80 4.38
C ASN A 389 -26.72 -30.59 5.60
N GLN A 390 -27.51 -29.97 6.48
CA GLN A 390 -28.29 -30.67 7.48
C GLN A 390 -29.27 -31.53 6.69
N GLY A 391 -28.84 -32.76 6.40
CA GLY A 391 -29.67 -33.76 5.77
C GLY A 391 -30.92 -33.94 6.62
N VAL A 392 -32.06 -33.70 5.98
CA VAL A 392 -33.38 -34.12 6.44
C VAL A 392 -33.47 -35.63 6.35
#